data_AF-A0A1V5BKF8-F1
#
_entry.id   AF-A0A1V5BKF8-F1
#
_cell.length_a   1.000
_cell.length_b   1.000
_cell.length_c   1.000
_cell.angle_alpha   90.00
_cell.angle_beta   90.00
_cell.angle_gamma   90.00
#
_symmetry.space_group_name_H-M   'P 1'
#
loop_
_entity.id
_entity.type
_entity.pdbx_description
1 polymer ?
#
loop_
_entity_poly.entity_id
_entity_poly.type
_entity_poly.pdbx_seq_one_letter_code
_entity_poly.pdbx_strand_id
1 'polypeptide(L)'
;MILFLFSPLCLGPGQTVAWVRNAWRNSAARHALPLRMDDGYPCLAHFAFEGPDAAKRKTLYTQLMLERGFLAGPSIYPTLAHDDETVARYEAAIDEVFGLIADAVRGGRLDKLLAGPVCHSGFRRLL
;
A
#
# COMPACT_ATOMS: atom_id res chain seq x y z
N MET A 1 -3.27 -6.66 35.84
CA MET A 1 -3.15 -5.25 35.40
C MET A 1 -1.75 -5.07 34.85
N ILE A 2 -1.55 -5.41 33.58
CA ILE A 2 -0.25 -5.29 32.91
C ILE A 2 -0.22 -3.89 32.30
N LEU A 3 0.52 -2.98 32.93
CA LEU A 3 0.86 -1.69 32.33
C LEU A 3 1.76 -1.97 31.12
N PHE A 4 1.22 -1.84 29.92
CA PHE A 4 2.05 -1.58 28.76
C PHE A 4 2.58 -0.15 28.87
N LEU A 5 3.86 -0.03 29.20
CA LEU A 5 4.63 1.18 28.94
C LEU A 5 4.85 1.28 27.43
N PHE A 6 3.83 1.69 26.67
CA PHE A 6 4.05 2.19 25.31
C PHE A 6 4.46 3.66 25.44
N SER A 7 5.71 3.94 25.06
CA SER A 7 6.20 5.29 24.85
C SER A 7 5.25 6.04 23.89
N PRO A 8 4.91 7.31 24.11
CA PRO A 8 4.01 8.08 23.24
C PRO A 8 4.55 8.35 21.82
N LEU A 9 5.71 7.77 21.47
CA LEU A 9 6.42 8.02 20.21
C LEU A 9 6.37 6.84 19.23
N CYS A 10 5.93 5.64 19.62
CA CYS A 10 5.96 4.46 18.75
C CYS A 10 4.61 3.72 18.76
N LEU A 11 4.04 3.50 17.58
CA LEU A 11 2.82 2.72 17.43
C LEU A 11 3.09 1.25 17.70
N GLY A 12 2.16 0.60 18.41
CA GLY A 12 2.17 -0.85 18.50
C GLY A 12 1.95 -1.46 17.11
N PRO A 13 2.57 -2.62 16.76
CA PRO A 13 2.44 -3.23 15.44
C PRO A 13 0.99 -3.43 14.97
N GLY A 14 0.09 -3.77 15.91
CA GLY A 14 -1.35 -3.91 15.63
C GLY A 14 -2.05 -2.59 15.30
N GLN A 15 -1.65 -1.49 15.92
CA GLN A 15 -2.20 -0.15 15.66
C GLN A 15 -1.74 0.34 14.28
N THR A 16 -0.45 0.17 13.96
CA THR A 16 0.10 0.51 12.64
C THR A 16 -0.62 -0.23 11.52
N VAL A 17 -0.83 -1.54 11.66
CA VAL A 17 -1.54 -2.35 10.66
C VAL A 17 -2.99 -1.90 10.49
N ALA A 18 -3.69 -1.62 11.60
CA ALA A 18 -5.06 -1.13 11.53
C ALA A 18 -5.15 0.23 10.82
N TRP A 19 -4.24 1.15 11.12
CA TRP A 19 -4.18 2.46 10.47
C TRP A 19 -3.91 2.34 8.97
N VAL A 20 -2.84 1.63 8.59
CA VAL A 20 -2.48 1.42 7.18
C VAL A 20 -3.60 0.74 6.39
N ARG A 21 -4.26 -0.27 6.99
CA ARG A 21 -5.41 -0.94 6.40
C ARG A 21 -6.57 0.02 6.15
N ASN A 22 -6.86 0.90 7.10
CA ASN A 22 -7.92 1.90 6.94
C ASN A 22 -7.55 2.95 5.88
N ALA A 23 -6.29 3.39 5.83
CA ALA A 23 -5.80 4.28 4.78
C ALA A 23 -6.03 3.68 3.39
N TRP A 24 -5.66 2.40 3.19
CA TRP A 24 -5.91 1.70 1.93
C TRP A 24 -7.40 1.61 1.59
N ARG A 25 -8.26 1.22 2.54
CA ARG A 25 -9.71 1.11 2.33
C ARG A 25 -10.36 2.45 1.96
N ASN A 26 -10.06 3.48 2.74
CA ASN A 26 -10.66 4.79 2.59
C ASN A 26 -10.23 5.42 1.26
N SER A 27 -8.93 5.36 0.94
CA SER A 27 -8.39 5.86 -0.33
C SER A 27 -8.96 5.09 -1.53
N ALA A 28 -8.99 3.75 -1.47
CA ALA A 28 -9.53 2.94 -2.56
C ALA A 28 -11.02 3.22 -2.81
N ALA A 29 -11.81 3.37 -1.75
CA ALA A 29 -13.21 3.76 -1.85
C ALA A 29 -13.36 5.17 -2.44
N ARG A 30 -12.56 6.13 -1.99
CA ARG A 30 -12.57 7.52 -2.48
C ARG A 30 -12.31 7.60 -3.99
N HIS A 31 -11.36 6.79 -4.48
CA HIS A 31 -10.92 6.81 -5.88
C HIS A 31 -11.59 5.72 -6.74
N ALA A 32 -12.60 5.03 -6.21
CA ALA A 32 -13.31 3.93 -6.87
C ALA A 32 -12.37 2.85 -7.46
N LEU A 33 -11.29 2.54 -6.73
CA LEU A 33 -10.26 1.61 -7.15
C LEU A 33 -10.54 0.22 -6.55
N PRO A 34 -10.86 -0.81 -7.35
CA PRO A 34 -11.25 -2.11 -6.81
C PRO A 34 -10.02 -2.83 -6.23
N LEU A 35 -10.07 -3.04 -4.92
CA LEU A 35 -9.05 -3.74 -4.13
C LEU A 35 -9.66 -4.92 -3.39
N ARG A 36 -8.92 -6.03 -3.36
CA ARG A 36 -9.14 -7.14 -2.43
C ARG A 36 -8.24 -6.99 -1.23
N MET A 37 -8.80 -7.10 -0.02
CA MET A 37 -8.05 -7.02 1.24
C MET A 37 -8.50 -8.13 2.18
N ASP A 38 -7.55 -8.82 2.81
CA ASP A 38 -7.85 -9.91 3.75
C ASP A 38 -7.74 -9.42 5.22
N ASP A 39 -8.73 -9.73 6.05
CA ASP A 39 -8.78 -9.34 7.48
C ASP A 39 -8.09 -10.32 8.44
N GLY A 40 -7.25 -11.21 7.92
CA GLY A 40 -6.80 -12.38 8.68
C GLY A 40 -5.84 -12.10 9.85
N TYR A 41 -5.13 -10.98 9.89
CA TYR A 41 -3.98 -10.82 10.79
C TYR A 41 -3.83 -9.40 11.36
N PRO A 42 -3.61 -9.26 12.68
CA PRO A 42 -3.35 -7.96 13.30
C PRO A 42 -1.91 -7.49 13.11
N CYS A 43 -0.97 -8.40 12.82
CA CYS A 43 0.46 -8.10 12.69
C CYS A 43 0.96 -8.01 11.25
N LEU A 44 0.07 -8.10 10.26
CA LEU A 44 0.39 -7.87 8.85
C LEU A 44 -0.89 -7.48 8.10
N ALA A 45 -0.74 -6.75 7.01
CA ALA A 45 -1.83 -6.53 6.07
C ALA A 45 -1.34 -6.63 4.64
N HIS A 46 -2.24 -7.03 3.76
CA HIS A 46 -2.01 -7.13 2.34
C HIS A 46 -3.26 -6.69 1.59
N PHE A 47 -3.07 -6.07 0.43
CA PHE A 47 -4.12 -5.81 -0.53
C PHE A 47 -3.72 -6.31 -1.91
N ALA A 48 -4.67 -6.51 -2.82
CA ALA A 48 -4.40 -6.76 -4.22
C ALA A 48 -5.32 -5.89 -5.08
N PHE A 49 -4.77 -5.29 -6.15
CA PHE A 49 -5.60 -4.68 -7.18
C PHE A 49 -6.41 -5.77 -7.89
N GLU A 50 -7.68 -5.50 -8.15
CA GLU A 50 -8.57 -6.41 -8.87
C GLU A 50 -8.78 -6.01 -10.34
N GLY A 51 -9.20 -6.99 -11.13
CA GLY A 51 -9.58 -6.81 -12.53
C GLY A 51 -8.41 -6.86 -13.52
N PRO A 52 -8.66 -6.46 -14.78
CA PRO A 52 -7.62 -6.42 -15.81
C PRO A 52 -6.53 -5.42 -15.43
N ASP A 53 -5.30 -5.70 -15.89
CA ASP A 53 -4.12 -4.88 -15.62
C ASP A 53 -3.72 -4.75 -14.14
N ALA A 54 -4.19 -5.63 -13.25
CA ALA A 54 -3.82 -5.63 -11.83
C ALA A 54 -2.29 -5.62 -11.61
N ALA A 55 -1.53 -6.35 -12.44
CA ALA A 55 -0.06 -6.35 -12.40
C ALA A 55 0.54 -4.99 -12.80
N LYS A 56 -0.05 -4.30 -13.80
CA LYS A 56 0.37 -2.95 -14.19
C LYS A 56 0.10 -1.94 -13.07
N ARG A 57 -1.10 -2.00 -12.47
CA ARG A 57 -1.47 -1.15 -11.32
C ARG A 57 -0.53 -1.37 -10.15
N LYS A 58 -0.20 -2.62 -9.83
CA LYS A 58 0.79 -2.97 -8.80
C LYS A 58 2.17 -2.40 -9.12
N THR A 59 2.62 -2.51 -10.38
CA THR A 59 3.92 -1.99 -10.82
C THR A 59 3.96 -0.47 -10.67
N LEU A 60 2.93 0.22 -11.18
CA LEU A 60 2.81 1.67 -11.10
C LEU A 60 2.69 2.14 -9.65
N TYR A 61 1.94 1.44 -8.80
CA TYR A 61 1.87 1.71 -7.37
C TYR A 61 3.26 1.71 -6.72
N THR A 62 4.04 0.65 -6.92
CA THR A 62 5.39 0.56 -6.33
C THR A 62 6.27 1.70 -6.84
N GLN A 63 6.23 2.01 -8.13
CA GLN A 63 6.97 3.12 -8.73
C GLN A 63 6.60 4.46 -8.07
N LEU A 64 5.31 4.77 -7.99
CA LEU A 64 4.82 6.04 -7.44
C LEU A 64 5.09 6.17 -5.93
N MET A 65 5.04 5.06 -5.17
CA MET A 65 5.39 5.07 -3.75
C MET A 65 6.90 5.30 -3.56
N LEU A 66 7.74 4.69 -4.40
CA LEU A 66 9.19 4.92 -4.38
C LEU A 66 9.56 6.37 -4.68
N GLU A 67 8.90 7.00 -5.65
CA GLU A 67 9.05 8.44 -5.94
C GLU A 67 8.73 9.34 -4.74
N ARG A 68 7.87 8.86 -3.83
CA ARG A 68 7.49 9.55 -2.57
C ARG A 68 8.37 9.16 -1.37
N GLY A 69 9.43 8.38 -1.61
CA GLY A 69 10.36 7.95 -0.58
C GLY A 69 9.92 6.72 0.22
N PHE A 70 8.89 6.00 -0.24
CA PHE A 70 8.41 4.78 0.40
C PHE A 70 8.77 3.53 -0.40
N LEU A 71 9.61 2.67 0.18
CA LEU A 71 9.79 1.30 -0.31
C LEU A 71 8.57 0.47 0.08
N ALA A 72 7.46 0.65 -0.65
CA ALA A 72 6.17 0.05 -0.32
C ALA A 72 5.69 -0.89 -1.43
N GLY A 73 5.34 -2.11 -1.04
CA GLY A 73 4.58 -3.06 -1.86
C GLY A 73 3.11 -3.09 -1.44
N PRO A 74 2.32 -4.03 -1.99
CA PRO A 74 0.93 -4.23 -1.62
C PRO A 74 0.76 -5.02 -0.31
N SER A 75 1.77 -4.97 0.55
CA SER A 75 1.77 -5.60 1.87
C SER A 75 2.60 -4.78 2.85
N ILE A 76 2.27 -4.90 4.13
CA ILE A 76 3.02 -4.32 5.23
C ILE A 76 3.27 -5.38 6.30
N TYR A 77 4.51 -5.42 6.76
CA TYR A 77 4.97 -6.16 7.93
C TYR A 77 5.53 -5.11 8.91
N PRO A 78 4.70 -4.58 9.83
CA PRO A 78 5.09 -3.49 10.72
C PRO A 78 6.28 -3.92 11.60
N THR A 79 7.17 -2.97 11.85
CA THR A 79 8.24 -3.07 12.85
C THR A 79 7.93 -2.12 14.00
N LEU A 80 8.60 -2.29 15.14
CA LEU A 80 8.47 -1.38 16.29
C LEU A 80 9.03 0.04 16.04
N ALA A 81 9.65 0.27 14.88
CA ALA A 81 10.22 1.56 14.51
C ALA A 81 9.21 2.51 13.84
N HIS A 82 7.97 2.08 13.60
CA HIS A 82 6.95 2.95 13.01
C HIS A 82 6.41 3.92 14.06
N ASP A 83 6.35 5.20 13.71
CA ASP A 83 5.74 6.27 14.48
C ASP A 83 4.53 6.87 13.76
N ASP A 84 3.76 7.68 14.48
CA ASP A 84 2.54 8.32 13.98
C ASP A 84 2.82 9.19 12.76
N GLU A 85 3.93 9.93 12.76
CA GLU A 85 4.31 10.84 11.68
C GLU A 85 4.55 10.07 10.37
N THR A 86 5.31 8.97 10.44
CA THR A 86 5.63 8.15 9.28
C THR A 86 4.37 7.50 8.72
N VAL A 87 3.47 7.00 9.58
CA VAL A 87 2.21 6.39 9.14
C VAL A 87 1.27 7.42 8.53
N ALA A 88 1.19 8.63 9.08
CA ALA A 88 0.39 9.72 8.52
C ALA A 88 0.93 10.19 7.15
N ARG A 89 2.25 10.31 7.00
CA ARG A 89 2.88 10.62 5.70
C ARG A 89 2.62 9.53 4.67
N TYR A 90 2.67 8.26 5.09
CA TYR A 90 2.34 7.13 4.25
C TYR A 90 0.86 7.17 3.81
N GLU A 91 -0.07 7.46 4.72
CA GLU A 91 -1.50 7.61 4.41
C GLU A 91 -1.75 8.70 3.35
N ALA A 92 -1.14 9.87 3.49
CA ALA A 92 -1.24 10.94 2.50
C ALA A 92 -0.71 10.51 1.13
N ALA A 93 0.44 9.82 1.10
CA ALA A 93 1.01 9.28 -0.13
C ALA A 93 0.09 8.23 -0.78
N ILE A 94 -0.56 7.37 0.02
CA ILE A 94 -1.51 6.38 -0.48
C ILE A 94 -2.72 7.02 -1.16
N ASP A 95 -3.29 8.08 -0.56
CA ASP A 95 -4.45 8.77 -1.15
C ASP A 95 -4.09 9.37 -2.51
N GLU A 96 -2.94 10.05 -2.60
CA GLU A 96 -2.46 10.63 -3.84
C GLU A 96 -2.17 9.55 -4.91
N VAL A 97 -1.44 8.50 -4.55
CA VAL A 97 -1.04 7.43 -5.49
C VAL A 97 -2.25 6.67 -6.02
N PHE A 98 -3.24 6.37 -5.19
CA PHE A 98 -4.45 5.68 -5.66
C PHE A 98 -5.27 6.57 -6.59
N GLY A 99 -5.33 7.89 -6.34
CA GLY A 99 -5.93 8.84 -7.27
C GLY A 99 -5.25 8.84 -8.64
N LEU A 100 -3.92 8.91 -8.66
CA LEU A 100 -3.14 8.85 -9.91
C LEU A 100 -3.36 7.54 -10.67
N ILE A 101 -3.42 6.40 -9.97
CA ILE A 101 -3.71 5.09 -10.59
C ILE A 101 -5.14 5.06 -11.14
N ALA A 102 -6.13 5.54 -10.39
CA ALA A 102 -7.51 5.59 -10.86
C ALA A 102 -7.65 6.48 -12.11
N ASP A 103 -6.98 7.64 -12.14
CA ASP A 103 -6.92 8.53 -13.31
C ASP A 103 -6.21 7.90 -14.51
N ALA A 104 -5.15 7.13 -14.26
CA ALA A 104 -4.46 6.37 -15.29
C ALA A 104 -5.34 5.27 -15.87
N VAL A 105 -6.10 4.56 -15.03
CA VAL A 105 -7.05 3.53 -15.44
C VAL A 105 -8.16 4.13 -16.28
N ARG A 106 -8.84 5.18 -15.80
CA ARG A 106 -9.93 5.86 -16.52
C ARG A 106 -9.48 6.43 -17.86
N GLY A 107 -8.26 6.96 -17.92
CA GLY A 107 -7.69 7.52 -19.14
C GLY A 107 -7.04 6.50 -20.09
N GLY A 108 -6.95 5.22 -19.72
CA GLY A 108 -6.24 4.21 -20.51
C GLY A 108 -4.74 4.50 -20.66
N ARG A 109 -4.11 5.10 -19.65
CA ARG A 109 -2.71 5.60 -19.68
C ARG A 109 -1.72 4.77 -18.89
N LEU A 110 -2.12 3.64 -18.29
CA LEU A 110 -1.24 2.81 -17.46
C LEU A 110 0.09 2.50 -18.14
N ASP A 111 0.06 1.98 -19.38
CA ASP A 111 1.28 1.61 -20.12
C ASP A 111 2.19 2.81 -20.42
N LYS A 112 1.64 4.02 -20.53
CA LYS A 112 2.42 5.24 -20.78
C LYS A 112 3.12 5.77 -19.53
N LEU A 113 2.61 5.44 -18.34
CA LEU A 113 3.12 5.93 -17.06
C LEU A 113 4.11 4.98 -16.40
N LEU A 114 4.17 3.72 -16.87
CA LEU A 114 5.16 2.75 -16.42
C LEU A 114 6.54 3.15 -16.95
N ALA A 115 7.50 3.33 -16.04
CA ALA A 115 8.90 3.61 -16.39
C ALA A 115 9.70 2.34 -16.75
N GLY A 116 9.13 1.16 -16.52
CA GLY A 116 9.79 -0.13 -16.75
C GLY A 116 8.81 -1.25 -17.04
N PRO A 117 9.30 -2.50 -17.21
CA PRO A 117 8.45 -3.65 -17.49
C PRO A 117 7.50 -3.94 -16.33
N VAL A 118 6.35 -4.52 -16.66
CA VAL A 118 5.36 -4.98 -15.67
C VAL A 118 5.99 -6.04 -14.76
N CYS A 119 5.72 -5.94 -13.45
CA CYS A 119 6.24 -6.89 -12.46
C CYS A 119 5.83 -8.33 -12.76
N HIS A 120 6.72 -9.28 -12.46
CA HIS A 120 6.42 -10.70 -12.60
C HIS A 120 5.36 -11.18 -11.60
N SER A 121 4.53 -12.12 -12.03
CA SER A 121 3.61 -12.83 -11.13
C SER A 121 4.37 -13.92 -10.37
N GLY A 122 4.76 -13.59 -9.15
CA GLY A 122 5.44 -14.52 -8.24
C GLY A 122 6.94 -14.67 -8.52
N PHE A 123 7.55 -15.58 -7.77
CA PHE A 123 8.96 -15.91 -7.90
C PHE A 123 9.13 -17.09 -8.85
N ARG A 124 9.95 -16.92 -9.90
CA ARG A 124 10.40 -18.01 -10.76
C ARG A 124 11.91 -18.09 -10.65
N ARG A 125 12.43 -19.28 -10.36
CA ARG A 125 13.88 -19.53 -10.41
C ARG A 125 14.33 -19.39 -11.87
N LEU A 126 15.48 -18.75 -12.09
CA LEU A 126 16.16 -18.75 -13.39
C LEU A 126 16.41 -20.22 -13.78
N LEU A 127 15.91 -20.62 -14.94
CA LEU A 127 16.18 -21.92 -15.56
C LEU A 127 17.43 -21.81 -16.43
#